data_AF-A0A7J2NG33-F1
#
_entry.id   AF-A0A7J2NG33-F1
#
_cell.length_a   1.000
_cell.length_b   1.000
_cell.length_c   1.000
_cell.angle_alpha   90.00
_cell.angle_beta   90.00
_cell.angle_gamma   90.00
#
_symmetry.space_group_name_H-M   'P 1'
#
loop_
_entity.id
_entity.type
_entity.pdbx_description
1 polymer ?
#
loop_
_entity_poly.entity_id
_entity_poly.type
_entity_poly.pdbx_seq_one_letter_code
_entity_poly.pdbx_strand_id
1 'polypeptide(L)'
;METKTMLGILMLLLVAVSVPAFADEGMDEEIDEEEVELEDVEEYEVDDSDEEEVEAFFHPLGAEVRLLQLKRSITRNILVGNEALEFLAENEPDADVEMLNEILDELEALLEQIDDLDMEKPANELAREFVDLKKQAISLTQEFREELREILPEGEISQLRQRARNVEEHEILDELKEQAHNRIRENNAIKVQEMLSNMGMSDEELVDRVRTGDVNAGFAVSELKNRLRSLHGQDVADAAQRIREEASRITVRKAVAMDEIIDRITERIHNASQKRIQKAEEIRSRLPEDADERASERIARIMEKHEEHTERFNEIANRIGQAIGGGR
;
A
#
# COMPACT_ATOMS: atom_id res chain seq x y z
N MET A 1 -20.50 -26.16 -29.15
CA MET A 1 -20.79 -25.95 -27.71
C MET A 1 -19.53 -25.56 -26.95
N GLU A 2 -18.36 -26.09 -27.35
CA GLU A 2 -17.03 -25.81 -26.77
C GLU A 2 -16.50 -24.37 -26.94
N THR A 3 -16.86 -23.67 -28.01
CA THR A 3 -16.37 -22.30 -28.27
C THR A 3 -16.98 -21.26 -27.33
N LYS A 4 -18.23 -21.44 -26.90
CA LYS A 4 -18.92 -20.53 -25.97
C LYS A 4 -18.40 -20.67 -24.53
N THR A 5 -18.09 -21.90 -24.10
CA THR A 5 -17.48 -22.16 -22.80
C THR A 5 -16.02 -21.68 -22.74
N MET A 6 -15.24 -21.85 -23.83
CA MET A 6 -13.89 -21.28 -23.90
C MET A 6 -13.88 -19.74 -23.88
N LEU A 7 -14.78 -19.08 -24.62
CA LEU A 7 -14.89 -17.62 -24.60
C LEU A 7 -15.29 -17.08 -23.21
N GLY A 8 -16.14 -17.80 -22.48
CA GLY A 8 -16.52 -17.46 -21.11
C GLY A 8 -15.35 -17.56 -20.12
N ILE A 9 -14.58 -18.65 -20.19
CA ILE A 9 -13.36 -18.83 -19.37
C ILE A 9 -12.31 -17.78 -19.71
N LEU A 10 -12.18 -17.43 -21.00
CA LEU A 10 -11.24 -16.43 -21.47
C LEU A 10 -11.59 -15.01 -21.01
N MET A 11 -12.88 -14.66 -21.01
CA MET A 11 -13.37 -13.40 -20.44
C MET A 11 -13.07 -13.29 -18.95
N LEU A 12 -13.21 -14.41 -18.22
CA LEU A 12 -12.98 -14.46 -16.78
C LEU A 12 -11.47 -14.38 -16.45
N LEU A 13 -10.62 -15.03 -17.25
CA LEU A 13 -9.16 -14.90 -17.16
C LEU A 13 -8.67 -13.52 -17.59
N LEU A 14 -9.25 -12.93 -18.63
CA LEU A 14 -8.90 -11.58 -19.05
C LEU A 14 -9.26 -10.60 -17.94
N VAL A 15 -10.41 -10.74 -17.28
CA VAL A 15 -10.78 -9.98 -16.07
C VAL A 15 -9.82 -10.26 -14.90
N ALA A 16 -9.42 -11.50 -14.64
CA ALA A 16 -8.49 -11.82 -13.55
C ALA A 16 -7.06 -11.29 -13.78
N VAL A 17 -6.61 -11.15 -15.03
CA VAL A 17 -5.29 -10.56 -15.38
C VAL A 17 -5.39 -9.05 -15.64
N SER A 18 -6.60 -8.50 -15.84
CA SER A 18 -6.79 -7.06 -16.11
C SER A 18 -7.27 -6.28 -14.90
N VAL A 19 -8.13 -6.82 -14.05
CA VAL A 19 -8.72 -6.08 -12.92
C VAL A 19 -7.69 -5.70 -11.84
N PRO A 20 -6.82 -6.60 -11.34
CA PRO A 20 -5.75 -6.20 -10.42
C PRO A 20 -4.58 -5.49 -11.12
N ALA A 21 -4.50 -5.57 -12.45
CA ALA A 21 -3.38 -5.08 -13.23
C ALA A 21 -3.60 -3.65 -13.78
N PHE A 22 -4.81 -3.27 -14.13
CA PHE A 22 -5.11 -1.88 -14.43
C PHE A 22 -5.23 -1.13 -13.11
N ALA A 23 -4.26 -0.27 -12.81
CA ALA A 23 -4.44 0.70 -11.75
C ALA A 23 -5.59 1.61 -12.17
N ASP A 24 -6.69 1.56 -11.43
CA ASP A 24 -7.82 2.45 -11.66
C ASP A 24 -7.37 3.88 -11.36
N GLU A 25 -7.66 4.80 -12.28
CA GLU A 25 -7.52 6.24 -12.01
C GLU A 25 -8.48 6.67 -10.89
N GLY A 26 -9.51 5.86 -10.62
CA GLY A 26 -10.47 6.00 -9.51
C GLY A 26 -10.14 5.23 -8.23
N MET A 27 -8.91 4.72 -8.06
CA MET A 27 -8.41 4.27 -6.74
C MET A 27 -7.71 5.39 -5.96
N ASP A 28 -7.74 6.64 -6.45
CA ASP A 28 -8.21 7.69 -5.54
C ASP A 28 -9.71 7.41 -5.43
N GLU A 29 -10.13 6.52 -4.53
CA GLU A 29 -11.33 6.89 -3.79
C GLU A 29 -11.00 8.30 -3.32
N GLU A 30 -11.76 9.28 -3.83
CA GLU A 30 -12.16 10.38 -2.98
C GLU A 30 -12.40 9.70 -1.62
N ILE A 31 -11.43 9.82 -0.70
CA ILE A 31 -11.75 9.73 0.72
C ILE A 31 -12.92 10.68 0.79
N ASP A 32 -14.10 10.09 0.91
CA ASP A 32 -15.37 10.79 0.79
C ASP A 32 -15.19 12.07 1.60
N GLU A 33 -15.61 13.22 1.06
CA GLU A 33 -15.49 14.50 1.78
C GLU A 33 -16.22 14.47 3.15
N GLU A 34 -16.90 13.37 3.45
CA GLU A 34 -17.32 12.91 4.76
C GLU A 34 -16.21 12.11 5.48
N GLU A 35 -15.61 12.79 6.47
CA GLU A 35 -14.77 12.23 7.54
C GLU A 35 -13.31 11.89 7.20
N VAL A 36 -12.43 12.89 7.39
CA VAL A 36 -11.15 12.67 8.08
C VAL A 36 -11.48 12.18 9.51
N GLU A 37 -11.94 10.93 9.62
CA GLU A 37 -12.15 10.27 10.89
C GLU A 37 -10.76 9.92 11.41
N LEU A 38 -10.30 10.68 12.41
CA LEU A 38 -9.27 10.20 13.34
C LEU A 38 -9.85 9.07 14.21
N GLU A 39 -10.70 8.19 13.68
CA GLU A 39 -11.45 7.19 14.44
C GLU A 39 -11.30 5.76 13.92
N ASP A 40 -10.95 5.53 12.66
CA ASP A 40 -10.69 4.16 12.21
C ASP A 40 -9.22 3.76 12.38
N VAL A 41 -9.03 2.88 13.36
CA VAL A 41 -7.89 1.96 13.44
C VAL A 41 -8.01 1.03 12.24
N GLU A 42 -7.33 1.34 11.14
CA GLU A 42 -7.03 0.31 10.14
C GLU A 42 -6.13 -0.73 10.80
N GLU A 43 -6.78 -1.83 11.17
CA GLU A 43 -6.26 -3.05 11.73
C GLU A 43 -5.18 -3.62 10.79
N TYR A 44 -4.02 -4.01 11.34
CA TYR A 44 -2.88 -4.58 10.59
C TYR A 44 -3.19 -5.98 10.06
N GLU A 45 -4.11 -6.09 9.11
CA GLU A 45 -4.26 -7.29 8.30
C GLU A 45 -3.27 -7.21 7.13
N VAL A 46 -2.67 -8.36 6.78
CA VAL A 46 -2.30 -8.60 5.38
C VAL A 46 -3.63 -8.89 4.71
N ASP A 47 -4.27 -7.84 4.21
CA ASP A 47 -5.56 -7.97 3.54
C ASP A 47 -5.34 -8.43 2.09
N ASP A 48 -6.43 -8.69 1.37
CA ASP A 48 -6.38 -9.00 -0.06
C ASP A 48 -5.70 -7.87 -0.87
N SER A 49 -5.58 -6.64 -0.33
CA SER A 49 -4.91 -5.50 -0.97
C SER A 49 -3.38 -5.62 -0.96
N ASP A 50 -2.75 -6.15 0.09
CA ASP A 50 -1.29 -6.39 0.10
C ASP A 50 -0.92 -7.42 -1.00
N GLU A 51 -1.82 -8.35 -1.26
CA GLU A 51 -1.72 -9.35 -2.31
C GLU A 51 -1.81 -8.73 -3.73
N GLU A 52 -2.70 -7.77 -3.95
CA GLU A 52 -2.81 -7.00 -5.20
C GLU A 52 -1.64 -6.03 -5.37
N GLU A 53 -1.10 -5.49 -4.28
CA GLU A 53 0.07 -4.62 -4.29
C GLU A 53 1.32 -5.37 -4.71
N VAL A 54 1.55 -6.58 -4.18
CA VAL A 54 2.68 -7.43 -4.59
C VAL A 54 2.58 -7.82 -6.06
N GLU A 55 1.37 -8.00 -6.59
CA GLU A 55 1.16 -8.25 -8.03
C GLU A 55 1.67 -7.09 -8.90
N ALA A 56 1.47 -5.84 -8.46
CA ALA A 56 1.89 -4.65 -9.20
C ALA A 56 3.40 -4.62 -9.46
N PHE A 57 4.22 -5.16 -8.56
CA PHE A 57 5.69 -5.21 -8.71
C PHE A 57 6.18 -6.16 -9.81
N PHE A 58 5.35 -7.09 -10.28
CA PHE A 58 5.70 -7.95 -11.41
C PHE A 58 5.48 -7.27 -12.77
N HIS A 59 5.03 -6.02 -12.76
CA HIS A 59 4.86 -5.20 -13.96
C HIS A 59 5.89 -4.06 -13.99
N PRO A 60 6.47 -3.74 -15.17
CA PRO A 60 7.62 -2.82 -15.27
C PRO A 60 7.44 -1.47 -14.60
N LEU A 61 6.23 -0.90 -14.62
CA LEU A 61 5.93 0.41 -14.03
C LEU A 61 5.02 0.33 -12.80
N GLY A 62 4.52 -0.87 -12.46
CA GLY A 62 3.62 -1.03 -11.31
C GLY A 62 4.34 -0.79 -9.98
N ALA A 63 5.62 -1.16 -9.89
CA ALA A 63 6.47 -0.86 -8.74
C ALA A 63 6.63 0.66 -8.51
N GLU A 64 6.92 1.42 -9.58
CA GLU A 64 7.06 2.88 -9.51
C GLU A 64 5.76 3.55 -9.05
N VAL A 65 4.61 3.09 -9.57
CA VAL A 65 3.30 3.59 -9.14
C VAL A 65 3.09 3.37 -7.65
N ARG A 66 3.32 2.15 -7.16
CA ARG A 66 3.12 1.82 -5.73
C ARG A 66 4.06 2.62 -4.82
N LEU A 67 5.32 2.77 -5.20
CA LEU A 67 6.29 3.58 -4.44
C LEU A 67 5.91 5.07 -4.42
N LEU A 68 5.42 5.63 -5.54
CA LEU A 68 4.92 7.02 -5.58
C LEU A 68 3.69 7.21 -4.70
N GLN A 69 2.76 6.25 -4.70
CA GLN A 69 1.58 6.29 -3.82
C GLN A 69 1.97 6.25 -2.34
N LEU A 70 2.90 5.36 -1.96
CA LEU A 70 3.42 5.30 -0.60
C LEU A 70 4.15 6.58 -0.22
N LYS A 71 5.00 7.12 -1.11
CA LYS A 71 5.69 8.40 -0.93
C LYS A 71 4.71 9.53 -0.67
N ARG A 72 3.62 9.62 -1.46
CA ARG A 72 2.55 10.60 -1.26
C ARG A 72 1.88 10.44 0.10
N SER A 73 1.53 9.21 0.48
CA SER A 73 0.88 8.92 1.77
C SER A 73 1.76 9.34 2.97
N ILE A 74 3.04 8.96 2.97
CA ILE A 74 3.98 9.34 4.04
C ILE A 74 4.18 10.86 4.07
N THR A 75 4.34 11.49 2.91
CA THR A 75 4.50 12.95 2.82
C THR A 75 3.29 13.68 3.40
N ARG A 76 2.07 13.23 3.08
CA ARG A 76 0.84 13.76 3.66
C ARG A 76 0.84 13.62 5.18
N ASN A 77 1.19 12.45 5.70
CA ASN A 77 1.21 12.21 7.15
C ASN A 77 2.23 13.11 7.87
N ILE A 78 3.41 13.33 7.28
CA ILE A 78 4.41 14.27 7.82
C ILE A 78 3.86 15.70 7.85
N LEU A 79 3.26 16.16 6.74
CA LEU A 79 2.69 17.51 6.67
C LEU A 79 1.55 17.71 7.70
N VAL A 80 0.66 16.72 7.83
CA VAL A 80 -0.41 16.74 8.84
C VAL A 80 0.18 16.73 10.27
N GLY A 81 1.23 15.94 10.49
CA GLY A 81 1.92 15.89 11.78
C GLY A 81 2.60 17.21 12.15
N ASN A 82 3.22 17.87 11.16
CA ASN A 82 3.80 19.21 11.34
C ASN A 82 2.72 20.25 11.69
N GLU A 83 1.57 20.24 11.00
CA GLU A 83 0.43 21.10 11.36
C GLU A 83 -0.08 20.82 12.79
N ALA A 84 -0.05 19.56 13.23
CA ALA A 84 -0.40 19.19 14.60
C ALA A 84 0.60 19.74 15.63
N LEU A 85 1.89 19.70 15.34
CA LEU A 85 2.92 20.32 16.18
C LEU A 85 2.80 21.84 16.24
N GLU A 86 2.48 22.49 15.12
CA GLU A 86 2.18 23.93 15.09
C GLU A 86 0.95 24.27 15.93
N PHE A 87 -0.13 23.48 15.81
CA PHE A 87 -1.32 23.64 16.64
C PHE A 87 -1.01 23.48 18.14
N LEU A 88 -0.19 22.49 18.51
CA LEU A 88 0.26 22.30 19.89
C LEU A 88 1.09 23.49 20.38
N ALA A 89 2.03 23.99 19.59
CA ALA A 89 2.84 25.14 19.96
C ALA A 89 2.00 26.41 20.21
N GLU A 90 0.87 26.56 19.50
CA GLU A 90 -0.06 27.67 19.67
C GLU A 90 -0.98 27.55 20.89
N ASN A 91 -1.47 26.35 21.20
CA ASN A 91 -2.53 26.12 22.18
C ASN A 91 -2.03 25.50 23.50
N GLU A 92 -1.01 24.66 23.42
CA GLU A 92 -0.40 23.93 24.54
C GLU A 92 1.14 24.11 24.53
N PRO A 93 1.65 25.34 24.71
CA PRO A 93 3.07 25.67 24.51
C PRO A 93 4.04 24.98 25.48
N ASP A 94 3.52 24.46 26.60
CA ASP A 94 4.29 23.72 27.61
C ASP A 94 4.20 22.19 27.41
N ALA A 95 3.50 21.70 26.37
CA ALA A 95 3.40 20.29 26.08
C ALA A 95 4.76 19.69 25.67
N ASP A 96 5.04 18.49 26.16
CA ASP A 96 6.20 17.71 25.74
C ASP A 96 5.90 17.05 24.38
N VAL A 97 6.58 17.54 23.34
CA VAL A 97 6.43 17.07 21.97
C VAL A 97 7.65 16.29 21.47
N GLU A 98 8.58 15.90 22.35
CA GLU A 98 9.82 15.21 21.95
C GLU A 98 9.51 13.92 21.16
N MET A 99 8.60 13.09 21.67
CA MET A 99 8.21 11.84 21.01
C MET A 99 7.52 12.05 19.66
N LEU A 100 6.67 13.08 19.55
CA LEU A 100 6.00 13.40 18.29
C LEU A 100 7.02 13.80 17.21
N ASN A 101 8.03 14.59 17.55
CA ASN A 101 9.11 14.94 16.63
C ASN A 101 9.94 13.71 16.23
N GLU A 102 10.30 12.83 17.17
CA GLU A 102 11.01 11.59 16.85
C GLU A 102 10.24 10.73 15.83
N ILE A 103 8.92 10.63 15.97
CA ILE A 103 8.09 9.86 15.03
C ILE A 103 8.08 10.49 13.62
N LEU A 104 8.05 11.83 13.53
CA LEU A 104 8.14 12.52 12.25
C LEU A 104 9.52 12.35 11.60
N ASP A 105 10.60 12.44 12.38
CA ASP A 105 11.96 12.16 11.89
C ASP A 105 12.07 10.72 11.35
N GLU A 106 11.43 9.74 12.00
CA GLU A 106 11.38 8.36 11.51
C GLU A 106 10.58 8.22 10.21
N LEU A 107 9.46 8.95 10.05
CA LEU A 107 8.71 9.00 8.79
C LEU A 107 9.52 9.65 7.65
N GLU A 108 10.28 10.71 7.93
CA GLU A 108 11.18 11.33 6.98
C GLU A 108 12.30 10.36 6.55
N ALA A 109 12.87 9.61 7.49
CA ALA A 109 13.85 8.57 7.19
C ALA A 109 13.27 7.43 6.34
N LEU A 110 11.95 7.15 6.42
CA LEU A 110 11.30 6.21 5.52
C LEU A 110 11.16 6.79 4.10
N LEU A 111 10.89 8.09 3.95
CA LEU A 111 10.88 8.74 2.63
C LEU A 111 12.24 8.65 1.95
N GLU A 112 13.32 8.92 2.68
CA GLU A 112 14.69 8.78 2.16
C GLU A 112 14.96 7.35 1.71
N GLN A 113 14.52 6.35 2.48
CA GLN A 113 14.65 4.94 2.10
C GLN A 113 13.88 4.57 0.83
N ILE A 114 12.71 5.18 0.58
CA ILE A 114 11.95 5.00 -0.66
C ILE A 114 12.70 5.61 -1.84
N ASP A 115 13.31 6.78 -1.66
CA ASP A 115 14.04 7.49 -2.71
C ASP A 115 15.38 6.80 -3.07
N ASP A 116 16.02 6.16 -2.09
CA ASP A 116 17.26 5.40 -2.26
C ASP A 116 17.04 3.95 -2.72
N LEU A 117 15.79 3.57 -2.98
CA LEU A 117 15.43 2.20 -3.27
C LEU A 117 15.88 1.79 -4.68
N ASP A 118 16.66 0.71 -4.75
CA ASP A 118 17.18 0.19 -6.02
C ASP A 118 16.08 -0.51 -6.83
N MET A 119 15.60 0.19 -7.85
CA MET A 119 14.57 -0.28 -8.79
C MET A 119 15.05 -1.39 -9.73
N GLU A 120 16.36 -1.70 -9.78
CA GLU A 120 16.90 -2.81 -10.57
C GLU A 120 16.81 -4.16 -9.81
N LYS A 121 16.40 -4.14 -8.55
CA LYS A 121 16.19 -5.35 -7.75
C LYS A 121 15.15 -6.28 -8.38
N PRO A 122 15.25 -7.60 -8.13
CA PRO A 122 14.19 -8.54 -8.48
C PRO A 122 12.82 -8.06 -7.97
N ALA A 123 11.77 -8.19 -8.79
CA ALA A 123 10.41 -7.75 -8.45
C ALA A 123 9.93 -8.27 -7.08
N ASN A 124 10.28 -9.51 -6.73
CA ASN A 124 9.96 -10.08 -5.43
C ASN A 124 10.71 -9.39 -4.29
N GLU A 125 11.96 -8.96 -4.46
CA GLU A 125 12.71 -8.16 -3.46
C GLU A 125 12.09 -6.78 -3.28
N LEU A 126 11.79 -6.13 -4.40
CA LEU A 126 11.21 -4.80 -4.45
C LEU A 126 9.83 -4.75 -3.76
N ALA A 127 8.98 -5.75 -4.04
CA ALA A 127 7.68 -5.90 -3.40
C ALA A 127 7.78 -6.04 -1.88
N ARG A 128 8.78 -6.75 -1.35
CA ARG A 128 8.95 -6.89 0.12
C ARG A 128 9.40 -5.60 0.75
N GLU A 129 10.37 -4.93 0.13
CA GLU A 129 10.85 -3.66 0.67
C GLU A 129 9.72 -2.63 0.71
N PHE A 130 8.87 -2.61 -0.32
CA PHE A 130 7.66 -1.80 -0.32
C PHE A 130 6.70 -2.15 0.83
N VAL A 131 6.33 -3.43 1.01
CA VAL A 131 5.42 -3.84 2.10
C VAL A 131 6.02 -3.50 3.46
N ASP A 132 7.32 -3.75 3.64
CA ASP A 132 8.06 -3.40 4.87
C ASP A 132 7.98 -1.90 5.18
N LEU A 133 8.20 -1.05 4.17
CA LEU A 133 8.13 0.41 4.32
C LEU A 133 6.70 0.88 4.59
N LYS A 134 5.71 0.32 3.89
CA LYS A 134 4.27 0.60 4.10
C LYS A 134 3.86 0.30 5.53
N LYS A 135 4.15 -0.90 6.05
CA LYS A 135 3.76 -1.28 7.42
C LYS A 135 4.47 -0.41 8.48
N GLN A 136 5.73 -0.05 8.27
CA GLN A 136 6.44 0.88 9.17
C GLN A 136 5.79 2.27 9.17
N ALA A 137 5.45 2.81 7.99
CA ALA A 137 4.77 4.10 7.88
C ALA A 137 3.41 4.10 8.60
N ILE A 138 2.63 3.03 8.47
CA ILE A 138 1.35 2.86 9.17
C ILE A 138 1.57 2.84 10.69
N SER A 139 2.54 2.05 11.17
CA SER A 139 2.95 1.99 12.60
C SER A 139 3.26 3.36 13.17
N LEU A 140 4.16 4.08 12.52
CA LEU A 140 4.56 5.41 12.96
C LEU A 140 3.39 6.40 12.94
N THR A 141 2.54 6.35 11.92
CA THR A 141 1.37 7.23 11.83
C THR A 141 0.37 6.95 12.95
N GLN A 142 0.15 5.69 13.31
CA GLN A 142 -0.73 5.33 14.43
C GLN A 142 -0.13 5.75 15.77
N GLU A 143 1.16 5.49 15.99
CA GLU A 143 1.88 5.93 17.19
C GLU A 143 1.81 7.45 17.36
N PHE A 144 1.99 8.21 16.27
CA PHE A 144 1.85 9.66 16.30
C PHE A 144 0.45 10.09 16.77
N ARG A 145 -0.61 9.48 16.22
CA ARG A 145 -2.00 9.78 16.59
C ARG A 145 -2.28 9.46 18.06
N GLU A 146 -1.73 8.37 18.57
CA GLU A 146 -1.90 7.97 19.96
C GLU A 146 -1.23 8.94 20.92
N GLU A 147 0.04 9.25 20.68
CA GLU A 147 0.80 10.23 21.47
C GLU A 147 0.12 11.61 21.43
N LEU A 148 -0.38 12.02 20.26
CA LEU A 148 -1.10 13.27 20.09
C LEU A 148 -2.40 13.31 20.94
N ARG A 149 -3.15 12.20 21.00
CA ARG A 149 -4.38 12.10 21.83
C ARG A 149 -4.10 12.12 23.33
N GLU A 150 -2.89 11.75 23.77
CA GLU A 150 -2.53 11.87 25.19
C GLU A 150 -2.30 13.34 25.60
N ILE A 151 -1.96 14.19 24.63
CA ILE A 151 -1.70 15.61 24.83
C ILE A 151 -2.97 16.44 24.61
N LEU A 152 -3.68 16.20 23.49
CA LEU A 152 -4.84 17.01 23.09
C LEU A 152 -6.17 16.46 23.60
N PRO A 153 -7.04 17.30 24.19
CA PRO A 153 -8.41 16.91 24.50
C PRO A 153 -9.26 16.75 23.24
N GLU A 154 -10.27 15.87 23.29
CA GLU A 154 -11.15 15.54 22.13
C GLU A 154 -11.74 16.78 21.41
N GLY A 155 -12.04 17.84 22.15
CA GLY A 155 -12.59 19.08 21.56
C GLY A 155 -11.62 19.80 20.62
N GLU A 156 -10.31 19.72 20.88
CA GLU A 156 -9.26 20.38 20.09
C GLU A 156 -8.85 19.55 18.87
N ILE A 157 -8.99 18.23 18.96
CA ILE A 157 -8.80 17.31 17.84
C ILE A 157 -9.69 17.71 16.64
N SER A 158 -10.92 18.17 16.89
CA SER A 158 -11.82 18.62 15.82
C SER A 158 -11.29 19.86 15.06
N GLN A 159 -10.62 20.77 15.74
CA GLN A 159 -10.03 21.97 15.13
C GLN A 159 -8.78 21.61 14.33
N LEU A 160 -7.97 20.69 14.85
CA LEU A 160 -6.83 20.15 14.15
C LEU A 160 -7.24 19.41 12.86
N ARG A 161 -8.32 18.62 12.90
CA ARG A 161 -8.87 17.97 11.67
C ARG A 161 -9.19 18.99 10.58
N GLN A 162 -9.73 20.17 10.94
CA GLN A 162 -10.04 21.20 9.97
C GLN A 162 -8.78 21.80 9.34
N ARG A 163 -7.71 22.01 10.13
CA ARG A 163 -6.42 22.49 9.62
C ARG A 163 -5.76 21.46 8.71
N ALA A 164 -5.78 20.19 9.12
CA ALA A 164 -5.23 19.08 8.34
C ALA A 164 -5.87 18.92 6.96
N ARG A 165 -7.13 19.34 6.76
CA ARG A 165 -7.76 19.33 5.41
C ARG A 165 -7.07 20.27 4.42
N ASN A 166 -6.49 21.37 4.88
CA ASN A 166 -5.79 22.32 4.01
C ASN A 166 -4.43 21.76 3.52
N VAL A 167 -3.92 20.71 4.17
CA VAL A 167 -2.67 20.05 3.76
C VAL A 167 -2.82 19.38 2.39
N GLU A 168 -4.03 18.96 2.00
CA GLU A 168 -4.26 18.35 0.68
C GLU A 168 -3.94 19.29 -0.49
N GLU A 169 -4.01 20.60 -0.28
CA GLU A 169 -3.69 21.61 -1.31
C GLU A 169 -2.17 21.88 -1.42
N HIS A 170 -1.33 21.09 -0.74
CA HIS A 170 0.11 21.29 -0.75
C HIS A 170 0.71 20.84 -2.10
N GLU A 171 1.48 21.73 -2.74
CA GLU A 171 2.07 21.57 -4.08
C GLU A 171 2.80 20.22 -4.26
N ILE A 172 3.58 19.79 -3.27
CA ILE A 172 4.27 18.48 -3.33
C ILE A 172 3.33 17.28 -3.46
N LEU A 173 2.13 17.32 -2.86
CA LEU A 173 1.17 16.22 -2.94
C LEU A 173 0.52 16.17 -4.32
N ASP A 174 0.26 17.33 -4.92
CA ASP A 174 -0.21 17.45 -6.30
C ASP A 174 0.84 16.94 -7.29
N GLU A 175 2.11 17.30 -7.10
CA GLU A 175 3.21 16.79 -7.94
C GLU A 175 3.34 15.27 -7.86
N LEU A 176 3.31 14.69 -6.66
CA LEU A 176 3.38 13.23 -6.47
C LEU A 176 2.16 12.53 -7.06
N LYS A 177 0.97 13.13 -6.94
CA LYS A 177 -0.27 12.63 -7.55
C LYS A 177 -0.16 12.64 -9.07
N GLU A 178 0.31 13.74 -9.68
CA GLU A 178 0.49 13.82 -11.13
C GLU A 178 1.52 12.81 -11.64
N GLN A 179 2.63 12.64 -10.92
CA GLN A 179 3.63 11.60 -11.24
C GLN A 179 3.02 10.20 -11.19
N ALA A 180 2.26 9.88 -10.14
CA ALA A 180 1.57 8.60 -10.02
C ALA A 180 0.59 8.38 -11.18
N HIS A 181 -0.24 9.38 -11.52
CA HIS A 181 -1.18 9.30 -12.65
C HIS A 181 -0.47 9.10 -14.00
N ASN A 182 0.64 9.80 -14.23
CA ASN A 182 1.44 9.61 -15.44
C ASN A 182 1.97 8.18 -15.55
N ARG A 183 2.50 7.63 -14.45
CA ARG A 183 2.99 6.26 -14.40
C ARG A 183 1.87 5.22 -14.53
N ILE A 184 0.71 5.48 -13.96
CA ILE A 184 -0.49 4.63 -14.12
C ILE A 184 -0.87 4.56 -15.60
N ARG A 185 -0.99 5.70 -16.29
CA ARG A 185 -1.33 5.73 -17.73
C ARG A 185 -0.30 4.99 -18.58
N GLU A 186 0.98 5.18 -18.30
CA GLU A 186 2.07 4.49 -19.00
C GLU A 186 2.04 2.98 -18.76
N ASN A 187 1.86 2.55 -17.51
CA ASN A 187 1.71 1.14 -17.13
C ASN A 187 0.49 0.50 -17.81
N ASN A 188 -0.65 1.19 -17.80
CA ASN A 188 -1.88 0.73 -18.42
C ASN A 188 -1.69 0.57 -19.95
N ALA A 189 -0.98 1.50 -20.60
CA ALA A 189 -0.68 1.41 -22.02
C ALA A 189 0.19 0.19 -22.36
N ILE A 190 1.21 -0.10 -21.54
CA ILE A 190 2.05 -1.32 -21.67
C ILE A 190 1.18 -2.58 -21.55
N LYS A 191 0.31 -2.66 -20.55
CA LYS A 191 -0.58 -3.81 -20.34
C LYS A 191 -1.54 -4.02 -21.51
N VAL A 192 -2.09 -2.95 -22.07
CA VAL A 192 -2.92 -3.01 -23.28
C VAL A 192 -2.12 -3.55 -24.45
N GLN A 193 -0.89 -3.08 -24.63
CA GLN A 193 0.01 -3.55 -25.69
C GLN A 193 0.33 -5.05 -25.55
N GLU A 194 0.66 -5.51 -24.35
CA GLU A 194 0.91 -6.92 -24.04
C GLU A 194 -0.32 -7.79 -24.34
N MET A 195 -1.51 -7.35 -23.91
CA MET A 195 -2.76 -8.05 -24.19
C MET A 195 -3.07 -8.14 -25.69
N LEU A 196 -2.84 -7.06 -26.45
CA LEU A 196 -2.98 -7.08 -27.90
C LEU A 196 -2.00 -8.07 -28.54
N SER A 197 -0.74 -8.07 -28.10
CA SER A 197 0.29 -9.01 -28.56
C SER A 197 -0.07 -10.47 -28.27
N ASN A 198 -0.62 -10.74 -27.09
CA ASN A 198 -1.13 -12.07 -26.71
C ASN A 198 -2.28 -12.54 -27.60
N MET A 199 -3.11 -11.62 -28.09
CA MET A 199 -4.16 -11.88 -29.07
C MET A 199 -3.64 -11.95 -30.52
N GLY A 200 -2.34 -11.76 -30.77
CA GLY A 200 -1.77 -11.67 -32.12
C GLY A 200 -2.18 -10.42 -32.88
N MET A 201 -2.58 -9.37 -32.17
CA MET A 201 -3.04 -8.09 -32.71
C MET A 201 -2.04 -6.98 -32.41
N SER A 202 -2.17 -5.88 -33.15
CA SER A 202 -1.51 -4.60 -32.85
C SER A 202 -2.54 -3.49 -33.03
N ASP A 203 -2.56 -2.55 -32.10
CA ASP A 203 -3.36 -1.33 -32.17
C ASP A 203 -2.62 -0.20 -31.46
N GLU A 204 -1.75 0.48 -32.22
CA GLU A 204 -0.96 1.60 -31.71
C GLU A 204 -1.86 2.78 -31.29
N GLU A 205 -3.00 2.98 -31.95
CA GLU A 205 -3.93 4.06 -31.63
C GLU A 205 -4.58 3.88 -30.25
N LEU A 206 -5.05 2.67 -29.93
CA LEU A 206 -5.60 2.36 -28.62
C LEU A 206 -4.53 2.50 -27.51
N VAL A 207 -3.31 2.01 -27.76
CA VAL A 207 -2.20 2.11 -26.81
C VAL A 207 -1.83 3.57 -26.55
N ASP A 208 -1.74 4.40 -27.59
CA ASP A 208 -1.42 5.82 -27.45
C ASP A 208 -2.53 6.57 -26.71
N ARG A 209 -3.81 6.30 -27.01
CA ARG A 209 -4.95 6.90 -26.30
C ARG A 209 -4.99 6.56 -24.82
N VAL A 210 -4.57 5.35 -24.44
CA VAL A 210 -4.43 4.97 -23.02
C VAL A 210 -3.26 5.73 -22.40
N ARG A 211 -2.12 5.81 -23.10
CA ARG A 211 -0.92 6.50 -22.61
C ARG A 211 -1.16 7.99 -22.38
N THR A 212 -1.93 8.65 -23.26
CA THR A 212 -2.28 10.07 -23.13
C THR A 212 -3.39 10.33 -22.11
N GLY A 213 -4.14 9.30 -21.69
CA GLY A 213 -5.33 9.45 -20.85
C GLY A 213 -6.58 9.90 -21.62
N ASP A 214 -6.58 9.81 -22.95
CA ASP A 214 -7.78 10.05 -23.77
C ASP A 214 -8.85 8.96 -23.53
N VAL A 215 -8.44 7.80 -23.01
CA VAL A 215 -9.33 6.74 -22.53
C VAL A 215 -8.78 6.14 -21.23
N ASN A 216 -9.69 5.79 -20.33
CA ASN A 216 -9.34 5.11 -19.08
C ASN A 216 -9.22 3.60 -19.26
N ALA A 217 -8.75 2.93 -18.20
CA ALA A 217 -8.59 1.47 -18.16
C ALA A 217 -9.89 0.71 -18.47
N GLY A 218 -11.02 1.15 -17.92
CA GLY A 218 -12.32 0.49 -18.14
C GLY A 218 -12.74 0.47 -19.62
N PHE A 219 -12.49 1.57 -20.34
CA PHE A 219 -12.70 1.63 -21.78
C PHE A 219 -11.74 0.68 -22.52
N ALA A 220 -10.45 0.72 -22.19
CA ALA A 220 -9.44 -0.14 -22.82
C ALA A 220 -9.77 -1.63 -22.65
N VAL A 221 -10.15 -2.06 -21.45
CA VAL A 221 -10.58 -3.44 -21.15
C VAL A 221 -11.81 -3.83 -21.97
N SER A 222 -12.78 -2.92 -22.12
CA SER A 222 -13.98 -3.17 -22.93
C SER A 222 -13.63 -3.37 -24.41
N GLU A 223 -12.70 -2.57 -24.92
CA GLU A 223 -12.22 -2.66 -26.30
C GLU A 223 -11.43 -3.96 -26.54
N LEU A 224 -10.55 -4.35 -25.61
CA LEU A 224 -9.85 -5.64 -25.63
C LEU A 224 -10.84 -6.82 -25.62
N LYS A 225 -11.88 -6.77 -24.77
CA LYS A 225 -12.94 -7.79 -24.72
C LYS A 225 -13.69 -7.90 -26.05
N ASN A 226 -13.97 -6.79 -26.72
CA ASN A 226 -14.64 -6.79 -28.02
C ASN A 226 -13.76 -7.41 -29.11
N ARG A 227 -12.47 -7.09 -29.11
CA ARG A 227 -11.48 -7.67 -30.04
C ARG A 227 -11.31 -9.16 -29.84
N LEU A 228 -11.21 -9.59 -28.58
CA LEU A 228 -11.15 -11.00 -28.22
C LEU A 228 -12.38 -11.79 -28.75
N ARG A 229 -13.58 -11.20 -28.70
CA ARG A 229 -14.81 -11.82 -29.25
C ARG A 229 -14.79 -11.94 -30.77
N SER A 230 -14.00 -11.12 -31.46
CA SER A 230 -13.88 -11.15 -32.92
C SER A 230 -12.90 -12.23 -33.42
N LEU A 231 -12.06 -12.78 -32.54
CA LEU A 231 -11.20 -13.91 -32.87
C LEU A 231 -12.04 -15.16 -33.14
N HIS A 232 -11.56 -16.02 -34.05
CA HIS A 232 -12.25 -17.24 -34.45
C HIS A 232 -11.32 -18.44 -34.51
N GLY A 233 -11.86 -19.62 -34.23
CA GLY A 233 -11.16 -20.89 -34.41
C GLY A 233 -9.88 -20.99 -33.57
N GLN A 234 -8.75 -21.21 -34.24
CA GLN A 234 -7.47 -21.50 -33.62
C GLN A 234 -6.85 -20.27 -32.93
N ASP A 235 -7.09 -19.07 -33.46
CA ASP A 235 -6.56 -17.82 -32.89
C ASP A 235 -7.11 -17.54 -31.47
N VAL A 236 -8.36 -17.94 -31.20
CA VAL A 236 -8.95 -17.85 -29.85
C VAL A 236 -8.26 -18.81 -28.89
N ALA A 237 -7.98 -20.03 -29.35
CA ALA A 237 -7.35 -21.05 -28.51
C ALA A 237 -5.91 -20.66 -28.17
N ASP A 238 -5.17 -20.14 -29.15
CA ASP A 238 -3.79 -19.69 -28.98
C ASP A 238 -3.71 -18.46 -28.05
N ALA A 239 -4.58 -17.47 -28.23
CA ALA A 239 -4.68 -16.32 -27.35
C ALA A 239 -5.06 -16.73 -25.92
N ALA A 240 -6.01 -17.66 -25.78
CA ALA A 240 -6.44 -18.18 -24.49
C ALA A 240 -5.34 -18.93 -23.74
N GLN A 241 -4.53 -19.70 -24.47
CA GLN A 241 -3.41 -20.39 -23.90
C GLN A 241 -2.37 -19.38 -23.38
N ARG A 242 -1.98 -18.38 -24.18
CA ARG A 242 -0.99 -17.37 -23.78
C ARG A 242 -1.43 -16.58 -22.55
N ILE A 243 -2.66 -16.08 -22.54
CA ILE A 243 -3.22 -15.34 -21.40
C ILE A 243 -3.23 -16.21 -20.15
N ARG A 244 -3.59 -17.48 -20.25
CA ARG A 244 -3.60 -18.40 -19.10
C ARG A 244 -2.20 -18.71 -18.59
N GLU A 245 -1.24 -18.92 -19.49
CA GLU A 245 0.17 -19.16 -19.14
C GLU A 245 0.81 -17.96 -18.46
N GLU A 246 0.44 -16.74 -18.86
CA GLU A 246 0.88 -15.51 -18.20
C GLU A 246 0.23 -15.34 -16.84
N ALA A 247 -1.10 -15.50 -16.74
CA ALA A 247 -1.83 -15.45 -15.47
C ALA A 247 -1.21 -16.42 -14.45
N SER A 248 -0.97 -17.66 -14.86
CA SER A 248 -0.40 -18.71 -14.00
C SER A 248 1.02 -18.36 -13.55
N ARG A 249 1.83 -17.74 -14.42
CA ARG A 249 3.18 -17.28 -14.08
C ARG A 249 3.14 -16.17 -13.02
N ILE A 250 2.22 -15.22 -13.16
CA ILE A 250 2.03 -14.14 -12.18
C ILE A 250 1.58 -14.72 -10.84
N THR A 251 0.56 -15.60 -10.83
CA THR A 251 0.07 -16.23 -9.59
C THR A 251 1.16 -16.99 -8.84
N VAL A 252 1.98 -17.79 -9.54
CA VAL A 252 3.08 -18.54 -8.90
C VAL A 252 4.14 -17.59 -8.35
N ARG A 253 4.51 -16.54 -9.08
CA ARG A 253 5.50 -15.55 -8.61
C ARG A 253 5.00 -14.78 -7.38
N LYS A 254 3.73 -14.37 -7.40
CA LYS A 254 3.05 -13.73 -6.27
C LYS A 254 3.08 -14.62 -5.03
N ALA A 255 2.68 -15.89 -5.16
CA ALA A 255 2.68 -16.82 -4.04
C ALA A 255 4.08 -17.00 -3.41
N VAL A 256 5.14 -17.11 -4.24
CA VAL A 256 6.51 -17.21 -3.74
C VAL A 256 6.97 -15.93 -3.05
N ALA A 257 6.64 -14.76 -3.62
CA ALA A 257 6.99 -13.48 -3.00
C ALA A 257 6.28 -13.30 -1.66
N MET A 258 4.99 -13.62 -1.56
CA MET A 258 4.23 -13.52 -0.31
C MET A 258 4.79 -14.41 0.80
N ASP A 259 5.13 -15.66 0.49
CA ASP A 259 5.74 -16.59 1.46
C ASP A 259 7.04 -16.02 2.04
N GLU A 260 7.91 -15.46 1.18
CA GLU A 260 9.15 -14.82 1.61
C GLU A 260 8.96 -13.50 2.37
N ILE A 261 7.88 -12.76 2.10
CA ILE A 261 7.53 -11.50 2.77
C ILE A 261 7.09 -11.78 4.21
N ILE A 262 6.21 -12.76 4.41
CA ILE A 262 5.62 -13.10 5.71
C ILE A 262 6.68 -13.49 6.73
N ASP A 263 7.60 -14.38 6.35
CA ASP A 263 8.66 -14.86 7.24
C ASP A 263 9.54 -13.71 7.77
N ARG A 264 9.84 -12.71 6.92
CA ARG A 264 10.73 -11.60 7.27
C ARG A 264 10.02 -10.49 8.05
N ILE A 265 8.77 -10.18 7.70
CA ILE A 265 7.95 -9.22 8.46
C ILE A 265 7.86 -9.65 9.92
N THR A 266 7.67 -10.95 10.17
CA THR A 266 7.64 -11.53 11.53
C THR A 266 8.89 -11.16 12.33
N GLU A 267 10.07 -11.39 11.72
CA GLU A 267 11.36 -11.15 12.37
C GLU A 267 11.58 -9.64 12.62
N ARG A 268 11.17 -8.78 11.67
CA ARG A 268 11.35 -7.33 11.78
C ARG A 268 10.40 -6.69 12.78
N ILE A 269 9.11 -7.02 12.79
CA ILE A 269 8.15 -6.52 13.80
C ILE A 269 8.64 -6.90 15.19
N HIS A 270 9.10 -8.14 15.36
CA HIS A 270 9.69 -8.60 16.62
C HIS A 270 10.89 -7.73 17.02
N ASN A 271 11.84 -7.51 16.11
CA ASN A 271 13.04 -6.70 16.38
C ASN A 271 12.72 -5.22 16.66
N ALA A 272 11.79 -4.61 15.93
CA ALA A 272 11.38 -3.22 16.13
C ALA A 272 10.73 -3.04 17.50
N SER A 273 9.79 -3.92 17.85
CA SER A 273 9.16 -3.92 19.17
C SER A 273 10.17 -4.11 20.30
N GLN A 274 11.12 -5.06 20.15
CA GLN A 274 12.19 -5.27 21.13
C GLN A 274 13.03 -4.00 21.35
N LYS A 275 13.36 -3.27 20.28
CA LYS A 275 14.07 -1.99 20.40
C LYS A 275 13.25 -0.94 21.15
N ARG A 276 11.94 -0.85 20.89
CA ARG A 276 11.04 0.08 21.58
C ARG A 276 10.92 -0.25 23.06
N ILE A 277 10.75 -1.54 23.41
CA ILE A 277 10.75 -2.00 24.81
C ILE A 277 12.04 -1.59 25.51
N GLN A 278 13.20 -1.82 24.88
CA GLN A 278 14.49 -1.41 25.44
C GLN A 278 14.60 0.10 25.63
N LYS A 279 14.15 0.91 24.67
CA LYS A 279 14.18 2.39 24.77
C LYS A 279 13.23 2.87 25.87
N ALA A 280 12.04 2.29 25.99
CA ALA A 280 11.09 2.63 27.04
C ALA A 280 11.61 2.26 28.44
N GLU A 281 12.28 1.10 28.58
CA GLU A 281 12.99 0.72 29.80
C GLU A 281 14.14 1.68 30.13
N GLU A 282 14.88 2.16 29.11
CA GLU A 282 15.93 3.15 29.29
C GLU A 282 15.38 4.49 29.77
N ILE A 283 14.27 4.98 29.20
CA ILE A 283 13.58 6.18 29.65
C ILE A 283 13.10 6.00 31.10
N ARG A 284 12.49 4.85 31.42
CA ARG A 284 12.07 4.51 32.78
C ARG A 284 13.23 4.57 33.77
N SER A 285 14.40 4.03 33.40
CA SER A 285 15.58 4.02 34.27
C SER A 285 16.12 5.41 34.63
N ARG A 286 15.72 6.44 33.87
CA ARG A 286 16.13 7.84 34.07
C ARG A 286 15.09 8.67 34.85
N LEU A 287 13.89 8.14 35.07
CA LEU A 287 12.81 8.82 35.78
C LEU A 287 12.95 8.69 37.31
N PRO A 288 12.54 9.69 38.10
CA PRO A 288 12.40 9.57 39.55
C PRO A 288 11.41 8.46 39.94
N GLU A 289 11.59 7.79 41.10
CA GLU A 289 10.73 6.68 41.58
C GLU A 289 9.23 7.03 41.65
N ASP A 290 8.90 8.31 41.73
CA ASP A 290 7.56 8.89 41.80
C ASP A 290 6.91 9.17 40.43
N ALA A 291 7.66 9.04 39.32
CA ALA A 291 7.14 9.07 37.94
C ALA A 291 6.93 7.65 37.34
N ASP A 292 7.14 6.60 38.14
CA ASP A 292 7.21 5.21 37.70
C ASP A 292 5.85 4.63 37.23
N GLU A 293 4.73 5.16 37.72
CA GLU A 293 3.39 4.60 37.43
C GLU A 293 2.94 4.87 35.99
N ARG A 294 3.05 6.11 35.49
CA ARG A 294 2.71 6.45 34.09
C ARG A 294 3.64 5.78 33.09
N ALA A 295 4.94 5.74 33.39
CA ALA A 295 5.91 5.04 32.54
C ALA A 295 5.63 3.53 32.50
N SER A 296 5.25 2.93 33.64
CA SER A 296 4.89 1.51 33.71
C SER A 296 3.60 1.19 32.95
N GLU A 297 2.56 2.03 33.07
CA GLU A 297 1.32 1.87 32.29
C GLU A 297 1.58 2.01 30.78
N ARG A 298 2.48 2.91 30.39
CA ARG A 298 2.85 3.09 28.98
C ARG A 298 3.64 1.90 28.44
N ILE A 299 4.61 1.37 29.18
CA ILE A 299 5.32 0.13 28.82
C ILE A 299 4.35 -1.05 28.74
N ALA A 300 3.43 -1.17 29.70
CA ALA A 300 2.44 -2.24 29.70
C ALA A 300 1.54 -2.19 28.45
N ARG A 301 1.08 -0.99 28.05
CA ARG A 301 0.31 -0.80 26.81
C ARG A 301 1.11 -1.16 25.56
N ILE A 302 2.40 -0.78 25.49
CA ILE A 302 3.28 -1.16 24.37
C ILE A 302 3.45 -2.68 24.31
N MET A 303 3.64 -3.33 25.46
CA MET A 303 3.77 -4.80 25.54
C MET A 303 2.48 -5.53 25.16
N GLU A 304 1.34 -5.06 25.65
CA GLU A 304 0.02 -5.62 25.32
C GLU A 304 -0.26 -5.53 23.81
N LYS A 305 -0.03 -4.37 23.21
CA LYS A 305 -0.13 -4.21 21.75
C LYS A 305 0.84 -5.11 21.00
N HIS A 306 2.08 -5.24 21.48
CA HIS A 306 3.03 -6.13 20.83
C HIS A 306 2.57 -7.60 20.84
N GLU A 307 2.04 -8.05 21.97
CA GLU A 307 1.52 -9.40 22.13
C GLU A 307 0.30 -9.62 21.22
N GLU A 308 -0.63 -8.68 21.18
CA GLU A 308 -1.81 -8.72 20.31
C GLU A 308 -1.43 -8.75 18.82
N HIS A 309 -0.46 -7.92 18.40
CA HIS A 309 0.07 -7.94 17.03
C HIS A 309 0.73 -9.28 16.69
N THR A 310 1.47 -9.86 17.63
CA THR A 310 2.16 -11.15 17.43
C THR A 310 1.16 -12.30 17.31
N GLU A 311 0.11 -12.33 18.14
CA GLU A 311 -0.94 -13.35 18.08
C GLU A 311 -1.73 -13.30 16.77
N ARG A 312 -2.17 -12.10 16.36
CA ARG A 312 -2.90 -11.90 15.10
C ARG A 312 -2.05 -12.25 13.89
N PHE A 313 -0.76 -11.93 13.90
CA PHE A 313 0.14 -12.29 12.81
C PHE A 313 0.29 -13.81 12.67
N ASN A 314 0.40 -14.53 13.79
CA ASN A 314 0.42 -15.99 13.77
C ASN A 314 -0.88 -16.57 13.18
N GLU A 315 -2.02 -15.91 13.36
CA GLU A 315 -3.29 -16.32 12.76
C GLU A 315 -3.30 -16.14 11.24
N ILE A 316 -2.78 -15.02 10.73
CA ILE A 316 -2.63 -14.74 9.29
C ILE A 316 -1.67 -15.73 8.63
N ALA A 317 -0.49 -15.94 9.23
CA ALA A 317 0.49 -16.91 8.74
C ALA A 317 -0.12 -18.32 8.64
N ASN A 318 -0.96 -18.70 9.62
CA ASN A 318 -1.70 -19.96 9.58
C ASN A 318 -2.77 -19.99 8.47
N ARG A 319 -3.50 -18.89 8.22
CA ARG A 319 -4.49 -18.82 7.11
C ARG A 319 -3.82 -18.93 5.74
N ILE A 320 -2.70 -18.25 5.54
CA ILE A 320 -1.94 -18.30 4.29
C ILE A 320 -1.34 -19.70 4.09
N GLY A 321 -0.75 -20.30 5.14
CA GLY A 321 -0.28 -21.68 5.12
C GLY A 321 -1.37 -22.70 4.77
N GLN A 322 -2.60 -22.48 5.23
CA GLN A 322 -3.76 -23.32 4.86
C GLN A 322 -4.22 -23.11 3.41
N ALA A 323 -4.24 -21.86 2.92
CA ALA A 323 -4.61 -21.55 1.54
C ALA A 323 -3.63 -22.16 0.53
N ILE A 324 -2.33 -22.12 0.84
CA ILE A 324 -1.27 -22.72 0.01
C ILE A 324 -1.26 -24.25 0.13
N GLY A 325 -1.52 -24.79 1.33
CA GLY A 325 -1.53 -26.23 1.60
C GLY A 325 -2.77 -26.99 1.10
N GLY A 326 -3.91 -26.32 0.97
CA GLY A 326 -5.20 -26.91 0.56
C GLY A 326 -5.36 -27.17 -0.94
N GLY A 327 -4.42 -26.71 -1.77
CA GLY A 327 -4.46 -26.84 -3.24
C GLY A 327 -3.79 -28.09 -3.83
N ARG A 328 -3.39 -29.07 -3.00
CA ARG A 328 -2.70 -30.30 -3.46
C ARG A 328 -3.61 -31.50 -3.65
#